data_AF-I2BD00-F1
#
_entry.id   AF-I2BD00-F1
#
_cell.length_a   1.000
_cell.length_b   1.000
_cell.length_c   1.000
_cell.angle_alpha   90.00
_cell.angle_beta   90.00
_cell.angle_gamma   90.00
#
_symmetry.space_group_name_H-M   'P 1'
#
loop_
_entity.id
_entity.type
_entity.pdbx_description
1 polymer ?
#
loop_
_entity_poly.entity_id
_entity_poly.type
_entity_poly.pdbx_seq_one_letter_code
_entity_poly.pdbx_strand_id
1 'polypeptide(L)'
;MMDKLTSLRQLTTVVADTGDIAAMKLYQPQDATTNPSLILNAAQIPEYRKLIDDAVAWARSQSSDRARQVVDATDRLAVNIGLEILKLIPGRISTEVDARLSYDTEASIAKAKRLIKMYNDAGISNDRILIKLASTWQGIRAAEQLEKEGINCNLTLLFSFAQARACAEAGVYLISPFVGRIMDWYKANTDKKEYAGHEDPGVISVTEIYKYYKEHGYETVVMGASFRNVDEILELAGCDRLTIAPALLKALSESEGTVERKLAFAGEVKARPDRMTESAFLWQHNQDPMAVEKLADGIRKFAIDQEKLEKMVGDLL
;
A
#
# COMPACT_ATOMS: atom_id res chain seq x y z
N MET A 1 10.19 -0.96 31.31
CA MET A 1 8.77 -0.74 30.95
C MET A 1 8.69 -0.92 29.44
N MET A 2 7.63 -1.52 28.91
CA MET A 2 7.53 -1.85 27.48
C MET A 2 6.68 -0.77 26.80
N ASP A 3 7.22 -0.17 25.75
CA ASP A 3 6.49 0.80 24.93
C ASP A 3 5.45 0.10 24.03
N LYS A 4 4.45 0.86 23.58
CA LYS A 4 3.34 0.33 22.78
C LYS A 4 3.79 -0.17 21.42
N LEU A 5 4.85 0.37 20.81
CA LEU A 5 5.37 -0.14 19.54
C LEU A 5 5.96 -1.55 19.73
N THR A 6 6.75 -1.76 20.79
CA THR A 6 7.29 -3.07 21.16
C THR A 6 6.17 -4.06 21.51
N SER A 7 5.14 -3.61 22.25
CA SER A 7 3.99 -4.47 22.57
C SER A 7 3.18 -4.86 21.32
N LEU A 8 2.96 -3.93 20.39
CA LEU A 8 2.20 -4.17 19.16
C LEU A 8 2.86 -5.25 18.28
N ARG A 9 4.21 -5.28 18.22
CA ARG A 9 4.97 -6.28 17.45
C ARG A 9 4.70 -7.72 17.86
N GLN A 10 4.27 -7.95 19.09
CA GLN A 10 3.91 -9.29 19.57
C GLN A 10 2.61 -9.80 18.95
N LEU A 11 1.79 -8.89 18.41
CA LEU A 11 0.44 -9.18 17.92
C LEU A 11 0.35 -9.01 16.40
N THR A 12 1.12 -8.10 15.83
CA THR A 12 1.01 -7.63 14.46
C THR A 12 2.39 -7.35 13.87
N THR A 13 2.59 -7.71 12.60
CA THR A 13 3.82 -7.33 11.89
C THR A 13 3.80 -5.83 11.58
N VAL A 14 4.75 -5.08 12.13
CA VAL A 14 4.87 -3.64 11.89
C VAL A 14 5.61 -3.35 10.60
N VAL A 15 5.01 -2.51 9.77
CA VAL A 15 5.50 -2.05 8.47
C VAL A 15 5.63 -0.52 8.50
N ALA A 16 6.64 0.05 7.86
CA ALA A 16 6.80 1.50 7.78
C ALA A 16 6.25 2.08 6.47
N ASP A 17 5.41 3.11 6.56
CA ASP A 17 4.82 3.80 5.40
C ASP A 17 5.61 5.08 5.06
N THR A 18 6.79 4.92 4.46
CA THR A 18 7.65 6.03 4.06
C THR A 18 8.73 5.61 3.06
N GLY A 19 9.19 6.56 2.24
CA GLY A 19 10.39 6.42 1.41
C GLY A 19 11.69 6.81 2.12
N ASP A 20 11.62 7.30 3.36
CA ASP A 20 12.77 7.75 4.15
C ASP A 20 13.47 6.59 4.90
N ILE A 21 14.73 6.34 4.53
CA ILE A 21 15.59 5.30 5.13
C ILE A 21 15.91 5.56 6.60
N ALA A 22 15.83 6.80 7.08
CA ALA A 22 16.08 7.12 8.50
C ALA A 22 15.04 6.43 9.39
N ALA A 23 13.79 6.37 8.96
CA ALA A 23 12.73 5.65 9.68
C ALA A 23 12.99 4.14 9.74
N MET A 24 13.58 3.55 8.69
CA MET A 24 13.92 2.13 8.65
C MET A 24 14.99 1.79 9.70
N LYS A 25 16.01 2.66 9.84
CA LYS A 25 17.06 2.49 10.86
C LYS A 25 16.53 2.65 12.27
N LEU A 26 15.67 3.65 12.48
CA LEU A 26 15.15 3.99 13.80
C LEU A 26 14.15 2.95 14.31
N TYR A 27 13.20 2.56 13.47
CA TYR A 27 12.10 1.70 13.90
C TYR A 27 12.28 0.24 13.49
N GLN A 28 13.23 -0.13 12.64
CA GLN A 28 13.49 -1.53 12.25
C GLN A 28 12.20 -2.31 11.89
N PRO A 29 11.41 -1.84 10.91
CA PRO A 29 10.18 -2.51 10.51
C PRO A 29 10.49 -3.82 9.74
N GLN A 30 9.51 -4.72 9.68
CA GLN A 30 9.66 -5.95 8.89
C GLN A 30 9.64 -5.65 7.39
N ASP A 31 8.66 -4.87 6.95
CA ASP A 31 8.49 -4.45 5.56
C ASP A 31 8.43 -2.92 5.48
N ALA A 32 8.42 -2.38 4.26
CA ALA A 32 8.15 -0.98 4.00
C ALA A 32 7.19 -0.80 2.82
N THR A 33 6.39 0.26 2.86
CA THR A 33 5.51 0.65 1.76
C THR A 33 5.86 2.03 1.22
N THR A 34 5.87 2.14 -0.11
CA THR A 34 5.88 3.44 -0.79
C THR A 34 4.62 3.60 -1.64
N ASN A 35 4.41 4.81 -2.13
CA ASN A 35 3.38 5.21 -3.08
C ASN A 35 3.91 6.46 -3.83
N PRO A 36 3.24 6.94 -4.89
CA PRO A 36 3.73 8.08 -5.67
C PRO A 36 3.98 9.33 -4.84
N SER A 37 3.11 9.65 -3.87
CA SER A 37 3.30 10.80 -2.97
C SER A 37 4.55 10.64 -2.08
N LEU A 38 4.81 9.43 -1.57
CA LEU A 38 5.98 9.15 -0.73
C LEU A 38 7.28 9.18 -1.52
N ILE A 39 7.28 8.71 -2.77
CA ILE A 39 8.44 8.82 -3.67
C ILE A 39 8.71 10.29 -4.00
N LEU A 40 7.67 11.08 -4.30
CA LEU A 40 7.81 12.51 -4.54
C LEU A 40 8.40 13.24 -3.32
N ASN A 41 7.93 12.93 -2.12
CA ASN A 41 8.48 13.51 -0.88
C ASN A 41 9.92 13.06 -0.64
N ALA A 42 10.22 11.77 -0.83
CA ALA A 42 11.57 11.24 -0.65
C ALA A 42 12.56 11.83 -1.66
N ALA A 43 12.12 12.15 -2.88
CA ALA A 43 12.93 12.83 -3.88
C ALA A 43 13.32 14.27 -3.48
N GLN A 44 12.68 14.87 -2.47
CA GLN A 44 13.08 16.16 -1.90
C GLN A 44 14.18 16.04 -0.82
N ILE A 45 14.50 14.83 -0.37
CA ILE A 45 15.53 14.59 0.65
C ILE A 45 16.91 14.85 0.01
N PRO A 46 17.72 15.79 0.53
CA PRO A 46 19.01 16.15 -0.08
C PRO A 46 19.95 14.95 -0.28
N GLU A 47 19.96 14.02 0.67
CA GLU A 47 20.76 12.80 0.65
C GLU A 47 20.37 11.87 -0.51
N TYR A 48 19.15 11.98 -1.04
CA TYR A 48 18.64 11.15 -2.12
C TYR A 48 18.97 11.71 -3.50
N ARG A 49 19.63 12.88 -3.57
CA ARG A 49 20.02 13.51 -4.85
C ARG A 49 20.78 12.55 -5.75
N LYS A 50 21.69 11.77 -5.17
CA LYS A 50 22.47 10.76 -5.90
C LYS A 50 21.58 9.70 -6.57
N LEU A 51 20.50 9.27 -5.91
CA LEU A 51 19.57 8.28 -6.46
C LEU A 51 18.81 8.83 -7.69
N ILE A 52 18.55 10.14 -7.70
CA ILE A 52 17.92 10.85 -8.82
C ILE A 52 18.91 10.96 -9.98
N ASP A 53 20.14 11.39 -9.71
CA ASP A 53 21.20 11.49 -10.71
C ASP A 53 21.48 10.13 -11.37
N ASP A 54 21.56 9.06 -10.57
CA ASP A 54 21.74 7.68 -11.04
C ASP A 54 20.55 7.23 -11.91
N ALA A 55 19.31 7.60 -11.54
CA ALA A 55 18.12 7.27 -12.31
C ALA A 55 18.08 8.01 -13.67
N VAL A 56 18.43 9.30 -13.69
CA VAL A 56 18.53 10.13 -14.90
C VAL A 56 19.63 9.61 -15.82
N ALA A 57 20.82 9.31 -15.28
CA ALA A 57 21.93 8.73 -16.03
C ALA A 57 21.55 7.37 -16.64
N TRP A 58 20.90 6.50 -15.85
CA TRP A 58 20.39 5.23 -16.33
C TRP A 58 19.39 5.45 -17.47
N ALA A 59 18.39 6.32 -17.32
CA ALA A 59 17.39 6.55 -18.36
C ALA A 59 17.98 7.07 -19.68
N ARG A 60 18.95 8.00 -19.62
CA ARG A 60 19.69 8.47 -20.80
C ARG A 60 20.43 7.35 -21.55
N SER A 61 20.85 6.30 -20.85
CA SER A 61 21.47 5.13 -21.46
C SER A 61 20.48 4.16 -22.13
N GLN A 62 19.18 4.25 -21.81
CA GLN A 62 18.17 3.34 -22.35
C GLN A 62 17.52 3.84 -23.65
N SER A 63 17.50 5.15 -23.87
CA SER A 63 16.80 5.77 -25.00
C SER A 63 17.35 7.18 -25.28
N SER A 64 17.29 7.63 -26.53
CA SER A 64 17.49 9.04 -26.90
C SER A 64 16.20 9.87 -26.94
N ASP A 65 15.04 9.23 -26.83
CA ASP A 65 13.74 9.91 -26.77
C ASP A 65 13.47 10.48 -25.37
N ARG A 66 13.23 11.80 -25.30
CA ARG A 66 13.03 12.52 -24.03
C ARG A 66 11.80 12.03 -23.27
N ALA A 67 10.69 11.77 -23.96
CA ALA A 67 9.47 11.32 -23.30
C ALA A 67 9.69 9.96 -22.61
N ARG A 68 10.34 9.03 -23.31
CA ARG A 68 10.76 7.74 -22.73
C ARG A 68 11.77 7.91 -21.59
N GLN A 69 12.74 8.81 -21.71
CA GLN A 69 13.71 9.05 -20.63
C GLN A 69 13.03 9.52 -19.33
N VAL A 70 11.99 10.36 -19.41
CA VAL A 70 11.24 10.80 -18.21
C VAL A 70 10.56 9.62 -17.52
N VAL A 71 9.86 8.78 -18.29
CA VAL A 71 9.21 7.56 -17.76
C VAL A 71 10.26 6.61 -17.16
N ASP A 72 11.36 6.40 -17.86
CA ASP A 72 12.43 5.48 -17.46
C ASP A 72 13.11 5.97 -16.18
N ALA A 73 13.38 7.26 -16.06
CA ALA A 73 14.01 7.85 -14.89
C ALA A 73 13.09 7.85 -13.67
N THR A 74 11.78 8.11 -13.84
CA THR A 74 10.82 8.05 -12.72
C THR A 74 10.60 6.63 -12.22
N ASP A 75 10.44 5.64 -13.11
CA ASP A 75 10.40 4.22 -12.75
C ASP A 75 11.69 3.81 -12.02
N ARG A 76 12.85 4.20 -12.56
CA ARG A 76 14.16 3.84 -11.99
C ARG A 76 14.39 4.49 -10.63
N LEU A 77 13.92 5.72 -10.41
CA LEU A 77 14.01 6.40 -9.12
C LEU A 77 13.21 5.67 -8.04
N ALA A 78 11.98 5.26 -8.34
CA ALA A 78 11.18 4.46 -7.40
C ALA A 78 11.88 3.14 -7.04
N VAL A 79 12.47 2.47 -8.03
CA VAL A 79 13.28 1.25 -7.82
C VAL A 79 14.52 1.55 -6.97
N ASN A 80 15.28 2.60 -7.27
CA ASN A 80 16.48 2.99 -6.53
C ASN A 80 16.18 3.25 -5.04
N ILE A 81 15.10 3.96 -4.73
CA ILE A 81 14.65 4.17 -3.34
C ILE A 81 14.30 2.82 -2.69
N GLY A 82 13.56 1.95 -3.40
CA GLY A 82 13.26 0.62 -2.89
C GLY A 82 14.51 -0.24 -2.63
N LEU A 83 15.55 -0.11 -3.46
CA LEU A 83 16.84 -0.80 -3.25
C LEU A 83 17.53 -0.31 -1.98
N GLU A 84 17.53 0.99 -1.68
CA GLU A 84 18.09 1.49 -0.42
C GLU A 84 17.31 1.01 0.80
N ILE A 85 15.98 0.96 0.71
CA ILE A 85 15.14 0.44 1.79
C ILE A 85 15.40 -1.05 2.04
N LEU A 86 15.50 -1.86 0.98
CA LEU A 86 15.73 -3.31 1.10
C LEU A 86 17.05 -3.70 1.78
N LYS A 87 18.04 -2.80 1.84
CA LYS A 87 19.26 -2.99 2.62
C LYS A 87 19.04 -2.90 4.13
N LEU A 88 17.92 -2.29 4.55
CA LEU A 88 17.63 -1.94 5.94
C LEU A 88 16.47 -2.73 6.54
N ILE A 89 15.70 -3.45 5.71
CA ILE A 89 14.57 -4.28 6.16
C ILE A 89 14.79 -5.75 5.80
N PRO A 90 14.35 -6.69 6.63
CA PRO A 90 14.45 -8.13 6.33
C PRO A 90 13.35 -8.62 5.36
N GLY A 91 12.22 -7.92 5.29
CA GLY A 91 11.06 -8.29 4.50
C GLY A 91 11.01 -7.57 3.15
N ARG A 92 9.81 -7.08 2.81
CA ARG A 92 9.43 -6.67 1.46
C ARG A 92 9.33 -5.16 1.30
N ILE A 93 9.53 -4.68 0.08
CA ILE A 93 9.20 -3.31 -0.34
C ILE A 93 7.97 -3.33 -1.24
N SER A 94 6.98 -2.49 -0.94
CA SER A 94 5.89 -2.19 -1.89
C SER A 94 6.25 -1.02 -2.79
N THR A 95 6.20 -1.23 -4.10
CA THR A 95 6.46 -0.22 -5.14
C THR A 95 5.24 -0.10 -6.04
N GLU A 96 4.68 1.09 -6.15
CA GLU A 96 3.40 1.33 -6.80
C GLU A 96 3.54 1.59 -8.30
N VAL A 97 2.67 0.97 -9.10
CA VAL A 97 2.56 1.27 -10.54
C VAL A 97 2.01 2.68 -10.73
N ASP A 98 2.21 3.23 -11.93
CA ASP A 98 1.63 4.52 -12.31
C ASP A 98 0.10 4.49 -12.18
N ALA A 99 -0.43 5.34 -11.31
CA ALA A 99 -1.86 5.40 -11.02
C ALA A 99 -2.71 5.79 -12.23
N ARG A 100 -2.15 6.42 -13.27
CA ARG A 100 -2.84 6.71 -14.53
C ARG A 100 -3.27 5.43 -15.27
N LEU A 101 -2.64 4.30 -14.95
CA LEU A 101 -2.94 2.99 -15.52
C LEU A 101 -4.02 2.22 -14.74
N SER A 102 -4.59 2.79 -13.67
CA SER A 102 -5.50 2.09 -12.75
C SER A 102 -6.76 1.50 -13.41
N TYR A 103 -7.13 1.95 -14.61
CA TYR A 103 -8.28 1.45 -15.35
C TYR A 103 -7.88 0.70 -16.65
N ASP A 104 -6.60 0.33 -16.78
CA ASP A 104 -6.05 -0.45 -17.89
C ASP A 104 -5.30 -1.67 -17.34
N THR A 105 -5.92 -2.84 -17.50
CA THR A 105 -5.39 -4.11 -17.01
C THR A 105 -4.05 -4.45 -17.66
N GLU A 106 -3.95 -4.35 -18.98
CA GLU A 106 -2.77 -4.78 -19.73
C GLU A 106 -1.60 -3.83 -19.50
N ALA A 107 -1.85 -2.52 -19.47
CA ALA A 107 -0.81 -1.54 -19.16
C ALA A 107 -0.31 -1.68 -17.73
N SER A 108 -1.21 -1.99 -16.77
CA SER A 108 -0.83 -2.27 -15.39
C SER A 108 0.07 -3.50 -15.27
N ILE A 109 -0.28 -4.60 -15.96
CA ILE A 109 0.55 -5.82 -16.02
C ILE A 109 1.92 -5.50 -16.63
N ALA A 110 1.95 -4.78 -17.75
CA ALA A 110 3.20 -4.43 -18.44
C ALA A 110 4.11 -3.57 -17.56
N LYS A 111 3.54 -2.55 -16.87
CA LYS A 111 4.29 -1.70 -15.93
C LYS A 111 4.80 -2.49 -14.74
N ALA A 112 3.99 -3.37 -14.15
CA ALA A 112 4.41 -4.24 -13.05
C ALA A 112 5.61 -5.12 -13.44
N LYS A 113 5.54 -5.80 -14.59
CA LYS A 113 6.65 -6.62 -15.12
C LYS A 113 7.90 -5.79 -15.39
N ARG A 114 7.74 -4.55 -15.86
CA ARG A 114 8.85 -3.62 -16.06
C ARG A 114 9.58 -3.28 -14.75
N LEU A 115 8.83 -2.94 -13.70
CA LEU A 115 9.40 -2.63 -12.39
C LEU A 115 10.10 -3.86 -11.78
N ILE A 116 9.47 -5.03 -11.87
CA ILE A 116 10.09 -6.31 -11.43
C ILE A 116 11.38 -6.57 -12.19
N LYS A 117 11.41 -6.36 -13.51
CA LYS A 117 12.65 -6.49 -14.29
C LYS A 117 13.76 -5.58 -13.75
N MET A 118 13.47 -4.33 -13.41
CA MET A 118 14.48 -3.42 -12.86
C MET A 118 15.02 -3.86 -11.49
N TYR A 119 14.17 -4.49 -10.65
CA TYR A 119 14.62 -5.11 -9.40
C TYR A 119 15.49 -6.34 -9.65
N ASN A 120 15.06 -7.22 -10.56
CA ASN A 120 15.80 -8.42 -10.93
C ASN A 120 17.17 -8.10 -11.53
N ASP A 121 17.24 -7.08 -12.41
CA ASP A 121 18.49 -6.57 -12.98
C ASP A 121 19.44 -5.99 -11.90
N ALA A 122 18.90 -5.57 -10.75
CA ALA A 122 19.65 -5.13 -9.58
C ALA A 122 19.93 -6.26 -8.56
N GLY A 123 19.66 -7.51 -8.92
CA GLY A 123 19.92 -8.70 -8.08
C GLY A 123 18.90 -8.94 -6.97
N ILE A 124 17.72 -8.31 -7.03
CA ILE A 124 16.63 -8.53 -6.07
C ILE A 124 15.59 -9.46 -6.65
N SER A 125 15.25 -10.53 -5.93
CA SER A 125 14.23 -11.50 -6.32
C SER A 125 12.80 -11.03 -6.00
N ASN A 126 11.82 -11.56 -6.74
CA ASN A 126 10.39 -11.21 -6.62
C ASN A 126 9.79 -11.40 -5.21
N ASP A 127 10.35 -12.28 -4.37
CA ASP A 127 9.88 -12.53 -3.00
C ASP A 127 10.16 -11.36 -2.03
N ARG A 128 11.06 -10.44 -2.42
CA ARG A 128 11.35 -9.19 -1.69
C ARG A 128 10.47 -8.02 -2.15
N ILE A 129 9.66 -8.20 -3.18
CA ILE A 129 8.88 -7.12 -3.80
C ILE A 129 7.38 -7.39 -3.66
N LEU A 130 6.61 -6.32 -3.47
CA LEU A 130 5.17 -6.29 -3.72
C LEU A 130 4.89 -5.19 -4.75
N ILE A 131 4.32 -5.55 -5.91
CA ILE A 131 3.84 -4.54 -6.84
C ILE A 131 2.50 -4.02 -6.35
N LYS A 132 2.42 -2.70 -6.16
CA LYS A 132 1.24 -2.07 -5.58
C LYS A 132 0.36 -1.50 -6.69
N LEU A 133 -0.94 -1.84 -6.65
CA LEU A 133 -1.94 -1.41 -7.63
C LEU A 133 -3.19 -0.91 -6.92
N ALA A 134 -3.85 0.10 -7.50
CA ALA A 134 -5.16 0.54 -7.02
C ALA A 134 -6.20 -0.57 -7.20
N SER A 135 -7.06 -0.76 -6.20
CA SER A 135 -8.07 -1.83 -6.15
C SER A 135 -9.31 -1.52 -7.00
N THR A 136 -9.12 -1.08 -8.24
CA THR A 136 -10.17 -1.08 -9.27
C THR A 136 -10.42 -2.51 -9.75
N TRP A 137 -11.49 -2.75 -10.52
CA TRP A 137 -11.68 -4.07 -11.14
C TRP A 137 -10.49 -4.46 -12.01
N GLN A 138 -10.00 -3.53 -12.83
CA GLN A 138 -8.87 -3.72 -13.74
C GLN A 138 -7.57 -3.99 -12.98
N GLY A 139 -7.31 -3.26 -11.89
CA GLY A 139 -6.16 -3.49 -11.03
C GLY A 139 -6.20 -4.86 -10.34
N ILE A 140 -7.36 -5.31 -9.89
CA ILE A 140 -7.56 -6.65 -9.29
C ILE A 140 -7.33 -7.74 -10.34
N ARG A 141 -7.85 -7.57 -11.55
CA ARG A 141 -7.62 -8.51 -12.67
C ARG A 141 -6.15 -8.55 -13.10
N ALA A 142 -5.48 -7.40 -13.11
CA ALA A 142 -4.04 -7.33 -13.36
C ALA A 142 -3.26 -8.10 -12.29
N ALA A 143 -3.58 -7.89 -11.01
CA ALA A 143 -2.94 -8.60 -9.91
C ALA A 143 -3.17 -10.12 -9.99
N GLU A 144 -4.39 -10.58 -10.32
CA GLU A 144 -4.67 -12.01 -10.50
C GLU A 144 -3.76 -12.67 -11.54
N GLN A 145 -3.46 -11.96 -12.63
CA GLN A 145 -2.54 -12.44 -13.66
C GLN A 145 -1.08 -12.40 -13.18
N LEU A 146 -0.67 -11.32 -12.49
CA LEU A 146 0.68 -11.17 -11.97
C LEU A 146 1.04 -12.24 -10.92
N GLU A 147 0.12 -12.58 -10.03
CA GLU A 147 0.31 -13.63 -9.02
C GLU A 147 0.54 -15.01 -9.66
N LYS A 148 -0.19 -15.34 -10.74
CA LYS A 148 0.01 -16.58 -11.51
C LYS A 148 1.41 -16.66 -12.15
N GLU A 149 2.05 -15.52 -12.35
CA GLU A 149 3.41 -15.39 -12.89
C GLU A 149 4.48 -15.21 -11.80
N GLY A 150 4.11 -15.36 -10.51
CA GLY A 150 5.04 -15.23 -9.39
C GLY A 150 5.44 -13.79 -9.06
N ILE A 151 4.59 -12.81 -9.40
CA ILE A 151 4.75 -11.40 -9.02
C ILE A 151 3.71 -11.08 -7.94
N ASN A 152 4.18 -11.08 -6.68
CA ASN A 152 3.33 -10.78 -5.53
C ASN A 152 2.85 -9.33 -5.56
N CYS A 153 1.57 -9.11 -5.26
CA CYS A 153 0.89 -7.83 -5.38
C CYS A 153 0.36 -7.30 -4.04
N ASN A 154 0.34 -5.97 -3.91
CA ASN A 154 -0.28 -5.21 -2.82
C ASN A 154 -1.44 -4.38 -3.37
N LEU A 155 -2.67 -4.76 -3.05
CA LEU A 155 -3.86 -4.08 -3.56
C LEU A 155 -4.26 -2.95 -2.60
N THR A 156 -4.03 -1.71 -3.05
CA THR A 156 -4.19 -0.48 -2.25
C THR A 156 -5.44 0.29 -2.64
N LEU A 157 -5.72 1.42 -1.98
CA LEU A 157 -6.93 2.22 -2.18
C LEU A 157 -8.20 1.35 -2.07
N LEU A 158 -8.17 0.45 -1.08
CA LEU A 158 -9.25 -0.48 -0.80
C LEU A 158 -10.13 0.12 0.29
N PHE A 159 -11.41 0.33 -0.04
CA PHE A 159 -12.38 1.04 0.80
C PHE A 159 -13.65 0.23 1.02
N SER A 160 -14.24 -0.29 -0.05
CA SER A 160 -15.49 -1.07 -0.01
C SER A 160 -15.25 -2.55 0.26
N PHE A 161 -16.24 -3.20 0.86
CA PHE A 161 -16.23 -4.65 1.02
C PHE A 161 -16.23 -5.40 -0.33
N ALA A 162 -16.82 -4.83 -1.39
CA ALA A 162 -16.77 -5.41 -2.74
C ALA A 162 -15.32 -5.56 -3.25
N GLN A 163 -14.47 -4.55 -3.01
CA GLN A 163 -13.05 -4.63 -3.32
C GLN A 163 -12.35 -5.70 -2.48
N ALA A 164 -12.63 -5.75 -1.17
CA ALA A 164 -12.06 -6.76 -0.29
C ALA A 164 -12.37 -8.18 -0.77
N ARG A 165 -13.65 -8.48 -1.05
CA ARG A 165 -14.05 -9.80 -1.55
C ARG A 165 -13.41 -10.13 -2.90
N ALA A 166 -13.42 -9.20 -3.85
CA ALA A 166 -12.83 -9.43 -5.17
C ALA A 166 -11.31 -9.69 -5.10
N CYS A 167 -10.58 -9.01 -4.21
CA CYS A 167 -9.15 -9.26 -3.99
C CYS A 167 -8.89 -10.66 -3.41
N ALA A 168 -9.67 -11.07 -2.40
CA ALA A 168 -9.55 -12.39 -1.78
C ALA A 168 -9.78 -13.52 -2.80
N GLU A 169 -10.83 -13.39 -3.61
CA GLU A 169 -11.18 -14.36 -4.64
C GLU A 169 -10.16 -14.42 -5.78
N ALA A 170 -9.50 -13.29 -6.08
CA ALA A 170 -8.41 -13.20 -7.05
C ALA A 170 -7.09 -13.81 -6.54
N GLY A 171 -6.98 -14.09 -5.25
CA GLY A 171 -5.80 -14.74 -4.66
C GLY A 171 -4.58 -13.82 -4.61
N VAL A 172 -4.78 -12.52 -4.42
CA VAL A 172 -3.68 -11.55 -4.29
C VAL A 172 -2.90 -11.78 -3.00
N TYR A 173 -1.60 -11.51 -3.00
CA TYR A 173 -0.74 -11.74 -1.85
C TYR A 173 -1.14 -10.90 -0.63
N LEU A 174 -1.40 -9.60 -0.83
CA LEU A 174 -1.72 -8.67 0.25
C LEU A 174 -2.72 -7.60 -0.19
N ILE A 175 -3.58 -7.16 0.74
CA ILE A 175 -4.41 -5.96 0.60
C ILE A 175 -4.02 -4.89 1.61
N SER A 176 -4.12 -3.63 1.20
CA SER A 176 -3.97 -2.45 2.06
C SER A 176 -5.30 -1.70 2.20
N PRO A 177 -6.25 -2.17 3.04
CA PRO A 177 -7.47 -1.42 3.35
C PRO A 177 -7.14 -0.16 4.14
N PHE A 178 -7.71 0.97 3.73
CA PHE A 178 -7.41 2.27 4.32
C PHE A 178 -8.33 2.57 5.49
N VAL A 179 -7.79 3.12 6.57
CA VAL A 179 -8.53 3.47 7.79
C VAL A 179 -8.84 4.96 7.83
N GLY A 180 -7.82 5.80 8.01
CA GLY A 180 -8.00 7.22 8.25
C GLY A 180 -8.62 8.00 7.09
N ARG A 181 -8.46 7.56 5.83
CA ARG A 181 -9.18 8.19 4.70
C ARG A 181 -10.69 7.91 4.75
N ILE A 182 -11.12 6.79 5.34
CA ILE A 182 -12.53 6.52 5.59
C ILE A 182 -13.03 7.51 6.65
N MET A 183 -12.34 7.63 7.79
CA MET A 183 -12.68 8.61 8.82
C MET A 183 -12.79 10.04 8.26
N ASP A 184 -11.83 10.46 7.41
CA ASP A 184 -11.88 11.79 6.76
C ASP A 184 -13.17 12.00 5.96
N TRP A 185 -13.64 10.98 5.24
CA TRP A 185 -14.88 11.07 4.46
C TRP A 185 -16.09 11.26 5.37
N TYR A 186 -16.20 10.45 6.42
CA TYR A 186 -17.32 10.50 7.35
C TYR A 186 -17.35 11.82 8.12
N LYS A 187 -16.19 12.33 8.56
CA LYS A 187 -16.08 13.67 9.16
C LYS A 187 -16.48 14.78 8.19
N ALA A 188 -16.24 14.64 6.89
CA ALA A 188 -16.64 15.65 5.92
C ALA A 188 -18.14 15.60 5.58
N ASN A 189 -18.72 14.41 5.51
CA ASN A 189 -20.05 14.18 4.91
C ASN A 189 -21.16 13.82 5.90
N THR A 190 -20.87 13.69 7.19
CA THR A 190 -21.87 13.38 8.24
C THR A 190 -21.78 14.36 9.40
N ASP A 191 -22.79 14.39 10.28
CA ASP A 191 -22.79 15.28 11.44
C ASP A 191 -21.77 14.87 12.52
N LYS A 192 -21.39 13.59 12.59
CA LYS A 192 -20.43 13.08 13.57
C LYS A 192 -19.00 13.44 13.15
N LYS A 193 -18.34 14.30 13.95
CA LYS A 193 -16.98 14.81 13.69
C LYS A 193 -15.89 14.19 14.58
N GLU A 194 -16.29 13.47 15.61
CA GLU A 194 -15.41 12.79 16.56
C GLU A 194 -15.84 11.34 16.67
N TYR A 195 -14.86 10.44 16.75
CA TYR A 195 -15.05 8.99 16.81
C TYR A 195 -14.13 8.46 17.89
N ALA A 196 -14.68 7.67 18.83
CA ALA A 196 -13.83 6.81 19.65
C ALA A 196 -13.19 5.75 18.74
N GLY A 197 -12.03 5.19 19.14
CA GLY A 197 -11.28 4.26 18.27
C GLY A 197 -12.13 3.11 17.71
N HIS A 198 -12.95 2.46 18.54
CA HIS A 198 -13.83 1.36 18.12
C HIS A 198 -15.05 1.78 17.31
N GLU A 199 -15.37 3.09 17.28
CA GLU A 199 -16.44 3.66 16.46
C GLU A 199 -15.92 4.21 15.13
N ASP A 200 -14.60 4.23 14.93
CA ASP A 200 -13.99 4.74 13.71
C ASP A 200 -14.44 3.90 12.50
N PRO A 201 -15.02 4.52 11.46
CA PRO A 201 -15.58 3.78 10.33
C PRO A 201 -14.52 3.02 9.52
N GLY A 202 -13.27 3.48 9.54
CA GLY A 202 -12.14 2.77 8.94
C GLY A 202 -11.71 1.55 9.76
N VAL A 203 -11.69 1.66 11.09
CA VAL A 203 -11.43 0.53 12.00
C VAL A 203 -12.50 -0.54 11.84
N ILE A 204 -13.77 -0.14 11.78
CA ILE A 204 -14.90 -1.05 11.54
C ILE A 204 -14.71 -1.78 10.19
N SER A 205 -14.43 -1.04 9.12
CA SER A 205 -14.20 -1.61 7.78
C SER A 205 -13.07 -2.66 7.79
N VAL A 206 -11.89 -2.35 8.34
CA VAL A 206 -10.77 -3.30 8.40
C VAL A 206 -11.11 -4.52 9.28
N THR A 207 -11.83 -4.31 10.38
CA THR A 207 -12.27 -5.40 11.27
C THR A 207 -13.19 -6.38 10.55
N GLU A 208 -14.15 -5.89 9.77
CA GLU A 208 -15.07 -6.70 8.97
C GLU A 208 -14.32 -7.47 7.87
N ILE A 209 -13.40 -6.79 7.16
CA ILE A 209 -12.55 -7.41 6.13
C ILE A 209 -11.70 -8.53 6.74
N TYR A 210 -10.99 -8.25 7.84
CA TYR A 210 -10.17 -9.24 8.52
C TYR A 210 -11.00 -10.46 8.91
N LYS A 211 -12.15 -10.24 9.56
CA LYS A 211 -13.03 -11.33 9.97
C LYS A 211 -13.49 -12.17 8.78
N TYR A 212 -13.94 -11.53 7.69
CA TYR A 212 -14.37 -12.24 6.49
C TYR A 212 -13.24 -13.10 5.90
N TYR A 213 -12.03 -12.55 5.84
CA TYR A 213 -10.85 -13.23 5.30
C TYR A 213 -10.52 -14.47 6.12
N LYS A 214 -10.44 -14.34 7.46
CA LYS A 214 -10.13 -15.46 8.35
C LYS A 214 -11.26 -16.49 8.38
N GLU A 215 -12.51 -16.05 8.39
CA GLU A 215 -13.69 -16.92 8.40
C GLU A 215 -13.80 -17.79 7.16
N HIS A 216 -13.32 -17.35 6.00
CA HIS A 216 -13.35 -18.12 4.75
C HIS A 216 -11.98 -18.71 4.37
N GLY A 217 -11.02 -18.66 5.30
CA GLY A 217 -9.68 -19.22 5.14
C GLY A 217 -8.93 -18.65 3.94
N TYR A 218 -9.09 -17.36 3.64
CA TYR A 218 -8.30 -16.69 2.61
C TYR A 218 -6.89 -16.40 3.11
N GLU A 219 -5.89 -16.64 2.27
CA GLU A 219 -4.47 -16.49 2.61
C GLU A 219 -3.93 -15.08 2.37
N THR A 220 -4.68 -14.25 1.63
CA THR A 220 -4.32 -12.86 1.40
C THR A 220 -4.08 -12.14 2.73
N VAL A 221 -2.90 -11.53 2.85
CA VAL A 221 -2.49 -10.78 4.04
C VAL A 221 -3.31 -9.50 4.16
N VAL A 222 -3.88 -9.25 5.34
CA VAL A 222 -4.59 -8.01 5.65
C VAL A 222 -3.64 -7.01 6.29
N MET A 223 -3.34 -5.91 5.60
CA MET A 223 -2.46 -4.85 6.11
C MET A 223 -3.21 -3.52 6.26
N GLY A 224 -3.69 -3.20 7.46
CA GLY A 224 -4.33 -1.90 7.70
C GLY A 224 -3.38 -0.73 7.39
N ALA A 225 -3.88 0.31 6.72
CA ALA A 225 -3.08 1.41 6.21
C ALA A 225 -3.76 2.79 6.38
N SER A 226 -2.98 3.87 6.21
CA SER A 226 -3.46 5.26 6.19
C SER A 226 -4.07 5.76 7.51
N PHE A 227 -3.39 5.57 8.63
CA PHE A 227 -3.84 6.02 9.95
C PHE A 227 -3.82 7.56 10.13
N ARG A 228 -4.69 8.09 10.99
CA ARG A 228 -4.68 9.49 11.46
C ARG A 228 -4.20 9.60 12.91
N ASN A 229 -4.43 8.58 13.72
CA ASN A 229 -4.11 8.60 15.14
C ASN A 229 -3.70 7.20 15.64
N VAL A 230 -3.18 7.15 16.87
CA VAL A 230 -2.71 5.91 17.49
C VAL A 230 -3.87 4.99 17.86
N ASP A 231 -5.04 5.52 18.21
CA ASP A 231 -6.18 4.71 18.65
C ASP A 231 -6.69 3.79 17.53
N GLU A 232 -6.74 4.29 16.29
CA GLU A 232 -7.02 3.46 15.11
C GLU A 232 -6.07 2.26 14.96
N ILE A 233 -4.78 2.46 15.27
CA ILE A 233 -3.77 1.39 15.20
C ILE A 233 -3.99 0.38 16.31
N LEU A 234 -4.23 0.86 17.54
CA LEU A 234 -4.41 0.01 18.71
C LEU A 234 -5.70 -0.82 18.61
N GLU A 235 -6.77 -0.26 18.04
CA GLU A 235 -8.02 -0.99 17.82
C GLU A 235 -7.90 -2.08 16.73
N LEU A 236 -6.85 -2.04 15.91
CA LEU A 236 -6.53 -3.07 14.93
C LEU A 236 -5.38 -3.99 15.34
N ALA A 237 -4.94 -3.95 16.60
CA ALA A 237 -3.91 -4.85 17.11
C ALA A 237 -4.34 -6.32 16.98
N GLY A 238 -3.53 -7.13 16.29
CA GLY A 238 -3.88 -8.50 15.88
C GLY A 238 -4.19 -8.64 14.38
N CYS A 239 -4.30 -7.53 13.64
CA CYS A 239 -4.26 -7.56 12.18
C CYS A 239 -2.93 -8.18 11.71
N ASP A 240 -2.89 -8.81 10.53
CA ASP A 240 -1.70 -9.53 10.07
C ASP A 240 -0.49 -8.59 9.98
N ARG A 241 -0.70 -7.42 9.38
CA ARG A 241 0.26 -6.31 9.31
C ARG A 241 -0.44 -4.97 9.52
N LEU A 242 0.33 -3.96 9.93
CA LEU A 242 -0.11 -2.56 9.91
C LEU A 242 1.04 -1.71 9.35
N THR A 243 0.76 -0.94 8.30
CA THR A 243 1.74 0.01 7.75
C THR A 243 1.51 1.41 8.31
N ILE A 244 2.52 1.92 9.02
CA ILE A 244 2.39 3.05 9.92
C ILE A 244 3.39 4.14 9.54
N ALA A 245 2.91 5.39 9.43
CA ALA A 245 3.76 6.53 9.12
C ALA A 245 4.74 6.83 10.28
N PRO A 246 5.95 7.37 10.01
CA PRO A 246 6.98 7.61 11.03
C PRO A 246 6.51 8.42 12.24
N ALA A 247 5.62 9.39 12.06
CA ALA A 247 5.08 10.19 13.16
C ALA A 247 4.26 9.35 14.17
N LEU A 248 3.49 8.38 13.68
CA LEU A 248 2.70 7.48 14.53
C LEU A 248 3.56 6.34 15.11
N LEU A 249 4.60 5.89 14.38
CA LEU A 249 5.62 5.00 14.95
C LEU A 249 6.32 5.67 16.14
N LYS A 250 6.69 6.96 16.01
CA LYS A 250 7.24 7.74 17.11
C LYS A 250 6.31 7.77 18.31
N ALA A 251 5.05 8.15 18.09
CA ALA A 251 4.05 8.24 19.15
C ALA A 251 3.83 6.90 19.88
N LEU A 252 3.85 5.78 19.15
CA LEU A 252 3.79 4.44 19.75
C LEU A 252 5.05 4.12 20.56
N SER A 253 6.24 4.47 20.07
CA SER A 253 7.52 4.21 20.76
C SER A 253 7.73 5.05 22.01
N GLU A 254 7.06 6.21 22.11
CA GLU A 254 7.13 7.12 23.25
C GLU A 254 5.99 6.90 24.25
N SER A 255 5.03 6.03 23.94
CA SER A 255 3.91 5.71 24.81
C SER A 255 4.17 4.40 25.53
N GLU A 256 4.26 4.45 26.86
CA GLU A 256 4.37 3.26 27.70
C GLU A 256 3.04 2.50 27.78
N GLY A 257 3.12 1.17 27.91
CA GLY A 257 1.98 0.30 28.21
C GLY A 257 1.82 -0.89 27.28
N THR A 258 1.13 -1.91 27.77
CA THR A 258 0.80 -3.10 27.00
C THR A 258 -0.36 -2.83 26.04
N VAL A 259 -0.27 -3.37 24.83
CA VAL A 259 -1.33 -3.35 23.81
C VAL A 259 -2.09 -4.66 23.89
N GLU A 260 -3.42 -4.57 24.02
CA GLU A 260 -4.32 -5.73 23.99
C GLU A 260 -4.63 -6.15 22.56
N ARG A 261 -4.74 -7.46 22.32
CA ARG A 261 -5.20 -7.97 21.02
C ARG A 261 -6.69 -7.70 20.84
N LYS A 262 -7.04 -7.05 19.74
CA LYS A 262 -8.43 -6.71 19.35
C LYS A 262 -8.93 -7.60 18.22
N LEU A 263 -8.08 -7.90 17.25
CA LEU A 263 -8.41 -8.77 16.14
C LEU A 263 -7.89 -10.19 16.38
N ALA A 264 -8.82 -11.14 16.42
CA ALA A 264 -8.55 -12.56 16.46
C ALA A 264 -9.71 -13.31 15.79
N PHE A 265 -9.41 -14.46 15.19
CA PHE A 265 -10.41 -15.39 14.70
C PHE A 265 -10.16 -16.77 15.28
N ALA A 266 -11.15 -17.32 15.97
CA ALA A 266 -11.10 -18.64 16.62
C ALA A 266 -12.28 -19.54 16.22
N GLY A 267 -13.00 -19.18 15.15
CA GLY A 267 -14.12 -19.95 14.64
C GLY A 267 -13.70 -21.02 13.64
N GLU A 268 -14.67 -21.83 13.20
CA GLU A 268 -14.47 -22.77 12.10
C GLU A 268 -14.47 -22.04 10.75
N VAL A 269 -13.59 -22.48 9.84
CA VAL A 269 -13.54 -21.96 8.49
C VAL A 269 -14.81 -22.38 7.73
N LYS A 270 -15.47 -21.40 7.11
CA LYS A 270 -16.68 -21.57 6.30
C LYS A 270 -16.35 -21.79 4.83
N ALA A 271 -17.27 -22.42 4.12
CA ALA A 271 -17.19 -22.55 2.67
C ALA A 271 -17.21 -21.18 2.00
N ARG A 272 -16.36 -21.00 0.98
CA ARG A 272 -16.30 -19.77 0.18
C ARG A 272 -17.55 -19.67 -0.71
N PRO A 273 -18.12 -18.47 -0.90
CA PRO A 273 -19.20 -18.27 -1.86
C PRO A 273 -18.68 -18.39 -3.30
N ASP A 274 -19.60 -18.40 -4.27
CA ASP A 274 -19.25 -18.29 -5.69
C ASP A 274 -18.48 -16.99 -5.96
N ARG A 275 -17.57 -17.03 -6.95
CA ARG A 275 -16.79 -15.85 -7.33
C ARG A 275 -17.70 -14.70 -7.78
N MET A 276 -17.37 -13.49 -7.32
CA MET A 276 -18.00 -12.24 -7.70
C MET A 276 -17.76 -11.97 -9.20
N THR A 277 -18.84 -11.69 -9.92
CA THR A 277 -18.77 -11.22 -11.31
C THR A 277 -18.42 -9.72 -11.35
N GLU A 278 -17.98 -9.23 -12.51
CA GLU A 278 -17.73 -7.80 -12.70
C GLU A 278 -18.98 -6.96 -12.42
N SER A 279 -20.15 -7.38 -12.91
CA SER A 279 -21.40 -6.68 -12.67
C SER A 279 -21.76 -6.61 -11.18
N ALA A 280 -21.54 -7.71 -10.44
CA ALA A 280 -21.78 -7.73 -9.00
C ALA A 280 -20.79 -6.84 -8.23
N PHE A 281 -19.52 -6.85 -8.63
CA PHE A 281 -18.50 -5.96 -8.08
C PHE A 281 -18.88 -4.49 -8.30
N LEU A 282 -19.16 -4.11 -9.55
CA LEU A 282 -19.51 -2.74 -9.91
C LEU A 282 -20.76 -2.30 -9.15
N TRP A 283 -21.79 -3.14 -9.07
CA TRP A 283 -22.99 -2.83 -8.31
C TRP A 283 -22.69 -2.58 -6.83
N GLN A 284 -22.07 -3.55 -6.14
CA GLN A 284 -21.83 -3.45 -4.69
C GLN A 284 -20.84 -2.33 -4.34
N HIS A 285 -19.81 -2.11 -5.15
CA HIS A 285 -18.88 -1.00 -4.96
C HIS A 285 -19.60 0.35 -5.06
N ASN A 286 -20.49 0.51 -6.04
CA ASN A 286 -21.23 1.76 -6.24
C ASN A 286 -22.37 1.99 -5.23
N GLN A 287 -22.70 1.00 -4.39
CA GLN A 287 -23.60 1.21 -3.24
C GLN A 287 -22.89 1.89 -2.06
N ASP A 288 -21.56 1.96 -2.07
CA ASP A 288 -20.75 2.62 -1.04
C ASP A 288 -20.26 3.99 -1.55
N PRO A 289 -20.94 5.10 -1.21
CA PRO A 289 -20.58 6.43 -1.71
C PRO A 289 -19.17 6.86 -1.26
N MET A 290 -18.75 6.45 -0.05
CA MET A 290 -17.41 6.73 0.46
C MET A 290 -16.36 6.05 -0.40
N ALA A 291 -16.54 4.76 -0.70
CA ALA A 291 -15.59 4.01 -1.49
C ALA A 291 -15.48 4.53 -2.93
N VAL A 292 -16.61 4.88 -3.56
CA VAL A 292 -16.64 5.46 -4.92
C VAL A 292 -15.79 6.73 -4.97
N GLU A 293 -16.04 7.66 -4.05
CA GLU A 293 -15.35 8.94 -4.03
C GLU A 293 -13.86 8.78 -3.67
N LYS A 294 -13.55 7.99 -2.64
CA LYS A 294 -12.18 7.86 -2.13
C LYS A 294 -11.27 7.04 -3.03
N LEU A 295 -11.78 6.02 -3.74
CA LEU A 295 -11.01 5.31 -4.75
C LEU A 295 -10.62 6.26 -5.89
N ALA A 296 -11.60 6.95 -6.48
CA ALA A 296 -11.36 7.85 -7.59
C ALA A 296 -10.46 9.04 -7.20
N ASP A 297 -10.68 9.64 -6.02
CA ASP A 297 -9.85 10.72 -5.49
C ASP A 297 -8.41 10.26 -5.19
N GLY A 298 -8.26 9.05 -4.64
CA GLY A 298 -6.95 8.46 -4.39
C GLY A 298 -6.12 8.30 -5.67
N ILE A 299 -6.73 7.76 -6.72
CA ILE A 299 -6.09 7.58 -8.04
C ILE A 299 -5.68 8.95 -8.62
N ARG A 300 -6.57 9.94 -8.60
CA ARG A 300 -6.26 11.29 -9.12
C ARG A 300 -5.09 11.93 -8.37
N LYS A 301 -5.05 11.83 -7.05
CA LYS A 301 -3.95 12.39 -6.24
C LYS A 301 -2.60 11.74 -6.56
N PHE A 302 -2.57 10.42 -6.70
CA PHE A 302 -1.36 9.71 -7.09
C PHE A 302 -0.92 10.01 -8.52
N ALA A 303 -1.85 10.20 -9.46
CA ALA A 303 -1.53 10.65 -10.82
C ALA A 303 -0.92 12.07 -10.82
N ILE A 304 -1.48 13.00 -10.05
CA ILE A 304 -0.94 14.36 -9.90
C ILE A 304 0.49 14.33 -9.33
N ASP A 305 0.75 13.48 -8.34
CA ASP A 305 2.10 13.38 -7.76
C ASP A 305 3.09 12.72 -8.72
N GLN A 306 2.64 11.78 -9.55
CA GLN A 306 3.44 11.23 -10.65
C GLN A 306 3.83 12.33 -11.66
N GLU A 307 2.88 13.18 -12.07
CA GLU A 307 3.15 14.29 -13.00
C GLU A 307 4.15 15.31 -12.41
N LYS A 308 4.07 15.59 -11.11
CA LYS A 308 5.05 16.43 -10.42
C LYS A 308 6.44 15.79 -10.41
N LEU A 309 6.51 14.49 -10.18
CA LEU A 309 7.77 13.74 -10.21
C LEU A 309 8.38 13.73 -11.62
N GLU A 310 7.56 13.50 -12.64
CA GLU A 310 7.95 13.57 -14.05
C GLU A 310 8.46 14.97 -14.43
N LYS A 311 7.81 16.03 -13.96
CA LYS A 311 8.27 17.40 -14.16
C LYS A 311 9.65 17.62 -13.51
N MET A 312 9.80 17.25 -12.23
CA MET A 312 11.06 17.38 -11.50
C MET A 312 12.21 16.65 -12.21
N VAL A 313 11.98 15.41 -12.62
CA VAL A 313 12.98 14.59 -13.33
C VAL A 313 13.23 15.14 -14.74
N GLY A 314 12.19 15.62 -15.42
CA GLY A 314 12.28 16.25 -16.73
C GLY A 314 13.18 17.48 -16.72
N ASP A 315 13.13 18.30 -15.67
CA ASP A 315 13.99 19.48 -15.54
C ASP A 315 15.50 19.12 -15.40
N LEU A 316 15.83 17.84 -15.17
CA LEU A 316 17.20 17.32 -15.04
C LEU A 316 17.69 16.57 -16.30
N LEU A 317 16.78 16.27 -17.23
CA LEU A 317 17.08 15.59 -18.51
C LEU A 317 17.45 16.59 -19.60
#